data_AF-A0A962R297-F1
#
_entry.id   AF-A0A962R297-F1
#
_cell.length_a   1.000
_cell.length_b   1.000
_cell.length_c   1.000
_cell.angle_alpha   90.00
_cell.angle_beta   90.00
_cell.angle_gamma   90.00
#
_symmetry.space_group_name_H-M   'P 1'
#
loop_
_entity.id
_entity.type
_entity.pdbx_description
1 polymer ?
#
loop_
_entity_poly.entity_id
_entity_poly.type
_entity_poly.pdbx_seq_one_letter_code
_entity_poly.pdbx_strand_id
1 'polypeptide(L)'
;SDSGSYAANVEMAEALAPAAGRPQPAADLAEVATPGVKSIEELAAFLKIDPASSAKTLLVAGEEEGQLVALVLRGDHQLNPIKAEKIEGIAAPLRLASEEEARATCGAGFGSLGPVGLDIPVIVDRSAACLADFSCGANRDDAHLTGVNWERDLPLGRVEDLRRVEEGDPSPDGAGRLQIKRGIEVGHIFQLGTKYSEAMGAKVLDETGRNITMIMGCYGIGVSRIVAAAIEQNHDERGIVWPASMAPFQLAIIPLNMQKSPEVASCAEELYAALLAAGVDVLMDDRNERPGVKFADMELVGIPHRIVIGDRALADGKIEYKGRRDSESLLVERADILDFLKARL
;
A
#
# COMPACT_ATOMS: atom_id res chain seq x y z
N SER A 1 -0.42 -12.61 5.03
CA SER A 1 0.41 -13.49 5.87
C SER A 1 1.37 -14.26 4.97
N ASP A 2 2.50 -14.75 5.49
CA ASP A 2 3.42 -15.65 4.78
C ASP A 2 2.88 -17.07 4.57
N SER A 3 1.88 -17.49 5.35
CA SER A 3 1.33 -18.86 5.31
C SER A 3 -0.20 -18.92 5.40
N GLY A 4 -0.87 -17.83 5.78
CA GLY A 4 -2.32 -17.68 5.77
C GLY A 4 -2.86 -16.82 4.61
N SER A 5 -4.19 -16.72 4.49
CA SER A 5 -4.86 -15.89 3.48
C SER A 5 -5.12 -14.45 3.95
N TYR A 6 -4.77 -14.10 5.19
CA TYR A 6 -4.96 -12.75 5.71
C TYR A 6 -4.21 -11.71 4.88
N ALA A 7 -4.96 -10.72 4.42
CA ALA A 7 -4.45 -9.55 3.72
C ALA A 7 -5.28 -8.33 4.15
N ALA A 8 -4.59 -7.27 4.58
CA ALA A 8 -5.19 -6.01 4.98
C ALA A 8 -4.26 -4.86 4.60
N ASN A 9 -4.82 -3.68 4.35
CA ASN A 9 -4.03 -2.45 4.34
C ASN A 9 -3.44 -2.24 5.74
N VAL A 10 -2.20 -1.75 5.84
CA VAL A 10 -1.53 -1.46 7.13
C VAL A 10 -2.36 -0.56 8.05
N GLU A 11 -3.21 0.30 7.49
CA GLU A 11 -4.14 1.16 8.22
C GLU A 11 -5.22 0.35 8.98
N MET A 12 -5.60 -0.81 8.45
CA MET A 12 -6.64 -1.69 9.00
C MET A 12 -6.10 -2.98 9.60
N ALA A 13 -4.82 -3.27 9.40
CA ALA A 13 -4.24 -4.53 9.84
C ALA A 13 -4.20 -4.60 11.38
N GLU A 14 -4.90 -5.57 11.97
CA GLU A 14 -4.94 -5.74 13.42
C GLU A 14 -3.56 -6.09 13.98
N ALA A 15 -3.15 -5.40 15.04
CA ALA A 15 -2.00 -5.79 15.84
C ALA A 15 -2.49 -6.64 17.02
N LEU A 16 -2.12 -7.93 17.00
CA LEU A 16 -2.48 -8.83 18.10
C LEU A 16 -1.77 -8.44 19.40
N ALA A 17 -2.44 -8.66 20.52
CA ALA A 17 -1.82 -8.54 21.83
C ALA A 17 -0.65 -9.54 21.95
N PRO A 18 0.46 -9.17 22.60
CA PRO A 18 1.52 -10.12 22.90
C PRO A 18 1.00 -11.36 23.63
N ALA A 19 1.41 -12.55 23.18
CA ALA A 19 1.01 -13.81 23.82
C ALA A 19 1.63 -13.97 25.22
N ALA A 20 2.80 -13.38 25.44
CA ALA A 20 3.41 -13.31 26.76
C ALA A 20 2.63 -12.30 27.62
N GLY A 21 2.14 -12.76 28.78
CA GLY A 21 1.50 -11.88 29.75
C GLY A 21 2.48 -10.85 30.34
N ARG A 22 1.92 -9.89 31.07
CA ARG A 22 2.71 -8.87 31.79
C ARG A 22 3.64 -9.52 32.84
N PRO A 23 4.96 -9.27 32.80
CA PRO A 23 5.88 -9.75 33.84
C PRO A 23 5.53 -9.19 35.23
N GLN A 24 6.06 -9.82 36.28
CA GLN A 24 5.94 -9.28 37.64
C GLN A 24 6.91 -8.11 37.82
N PRO A 25 6.54 -7.06 38.59
CA PRO A 25 7.43 -5.95 38.92
C PRO A 25 8.73 -6.44 39.58
N ALA A 26 9.88 -5.97 39.10
CA ALA A 26 11.20 -6.29 39.64
C ALA A 26 12.06 -5.05 39.97
N ALA A 27 11.63 -3.85 39.57
CA ALA A 27 12.30 -2.59 39.87
C ALA A 27 11.38 -1.63 40.63
N ASP A 28 11.97 -0.83 41.52
CA ASP A 28 11.28 0.26 42.20
C ASP A 28 11.10 1.45 41.26
N LEU A 29 9.98 2.17 41.42
CA LEU A 29 9.75 3.42 40.70
C LEU A 29 10.82 4.45 41.07
N ALA A 30 11.53 4.97 40.07
CA ALA A 30 12.53 6.00 40.25
C ALA A 30 12.36 7.11 39.21
N GLU A 31 12.79 8.31 39.58
CA GLU A 31 12.84 9.45 38.69
C GLU A 31 14.29 9.72 38.25
N VAL A 32 14.48 10.00 36.98
CA VAL A 32 15.78 10.27 36.36
C VAL A 32 15.72 11.59 35.61
N ALA A 33 16.69 12.48 35.87
CA ALA A 33 16.87 13.69 35.09
C ALA A 33 17.44 13.35 33.70
N THR A 34 16.76 13.80 32.66
CA THR A 34 17.05 13.54 31.24
C THR A 34 17.05 14.84 30.43
N PRO A 35 17.94 15.80 30.74
CA PRO A 35 17.94 17.11 30.10
C PRO A 35 18.20 16.99 28.60
N GLY A 36 17.30 17.57 27.80
CA GLY A 36 17.40 17.57 26.34
C GLY A 36 17.08 16.24 25.65
N VAL A 37 16.64 15.22 26.39
CA VAL A 37 16.16 13.94 25.83
C VAL A 37 14.68 14.08 25.48
N LYS A 38 14.33 13.98 24.19
CA LYS A 38 12.97 14.23 23.69
C LYS A 38 12.40 13.09 22.84
N SER A 39 13.23 12.20 22.31
CA SER A 39 12.77 11.03 21.55
C SER A 39 12.99 9.72 22.31
N ILE A 40 12.31 8.66 21.85
CA ILE A 40 12.50 7.31 22.40
C ILE A 40 13.90 6.79 22.09
N GLU A 41 14.44 7.11 20.91
CA GLU A 41 15.80 6.73 20.53
C GLU A 41 16.84 7.38 21.45
N GLU A 42 16.66 8.67 21.78
CA GLU A 42 17.50 9.39 22.73
C GLU A 42 17.37 8.83 24.14
N LEU A 43 16.14 8.52 24.59
CA LEU A 43 15.89 7.94 25.91
C LEU A 43 16.54 6.57 26.05
N ALA A 44 16.37 5.71 25.04
CA ALA A 44 16.96 4.38 25.00
C ALA A 44 18.49 4.45 25.05
N ALA A 45 19.10 5.36 24.28
CA ALA A 45 20.54 5.60 24.32
C ALA A 45 21.01 6.14 25.68
N PHE A 46 20.28 7.08 26.27
CA PHE A 46 20.62 7.71 27.55
C PHE A 46 20.55 6.72 28.71
N LEU A 47 19.44 5.97 28.82
CA LEU A 47 19.22 4.99 29.88
C LEU A 47 19.86 3.63 29.60
N LYS A 48 20.37 3.41 28.38
CA LYS A 48 20.94 2.13 27.91
C LYS A 48 19.93 0.98 28.01
N ILE A 49 18.70 1.24 27.57
CA ILE A 49 17.60 0.28 27.58
C ILE A 49 17.15 -0.04 26.15
N ASP A 50 16.42 -1.14 26.00
CA ASP A 50 15.70 -1.43 24.76
C ASP A 50 14.51 -0.47 24.62
N PRO A 51 14.27 0.19 23.47
CA PRO A 51 13.06 0.96 23.22
C PRO A 51 11.76 0.20 23.54
N ALA A 52 11.74 -1.13 23.35
CA ALA A 52 10.62 -2.00 23.71
C ALA A 52 10.35 -2.09 25.22
N SER A 53 11.26 -1.61 26.07
CA SER A 53 11.07 -1.48 27.52
C SER A 53 10.63 -0.06 27.96
N SER A 54 10.26 0.80 27.01
CA SER A 54 9.73 2.13 27.27
C SER A 54 8.29 2.28 26.79
N ALA A 55 7.58 3.26 27.34
CA ALA A 55 6.25 3.67 26.91
C ALA A 55 6.27 5.15 26.52
N LYS A 56 5.64 5.46 25.39
CA LYS A 56 5.43 6.83 24.91
C LYS A 56 3.98 7.23 25.03
N THR A 57 3.75 8.49 25.40
CA THR A 57 2.42 9.06 25.53
C THR A 57 2.21 10.13 24.46
N LEU A 58 1.14 9.97 23.68
CA LEU A 58 0.67 10.94 22.69
C LEU A 58 -0.63 11.53 23.19
N LEU A 59 -0.74 12.86 23.22
CA LEU A 59 -2.00 13.53 23.54
C LEU A 59 -2.76 13.83 22.25
N VAL A 60 -4.03 13.46 22.22
CA VAL A 60 -4.94 13.68 21.09
C VAL A 60 -6.22 14.35 21.56
N ALA A 61 -6.93 15.01 20.66
CA ALA A 61 -8.23 15.58 20.94
C ALA A 61 -9.29 14.49 21.16
N GLY A 62 -10.17 14.71 22.14
CA GLY A 62 -11.39 13.94 22.31
C GLY A 62 -12.53 14.41 21.41
N GLU A 63 -13.65 13.70 21.43
CA GLU A 63 -14.85 14.06 20.65
C GLU A 63 -15.45 15.41 21.06
N GLU A 64 -15.37 15.75 22.34
CA GLU A 64 -15.82 17.04 22.87
C GLU A 64 -14.73 18.11 22.75
N GLU A 65 -15.14 19.33 22.40
CA GLU A 65 -14.23 20.46 22.25
C GLU A 65 -13.47 20.75 23.56
N GLY A 66 -12.15 20.82 23.48
CA GLY A 66 -11.27 21.05 24.63
C GLY A 66 -10.92 19.80 25.44
N GLN A 67 -11.52 18.64 25.15
CA GLN A 67 -11.12 17.38 25.77
C GLN A 67 -9.83 16.84 25.14
N LEU A 68 -8.94 16.30 25.96
CA LEU A 68 -7.77 15.54 25.52
C LEU A 68 -7.83 14.10 26.02
N VAL A 69 -7.21 13.20 25.25
CA VAL A 69 -7.05 11.78 25.55
C VAL A 69 -5.57 11.43 25.40
N ALA A 70 -5.03 10.67 26.35
CA ALA A 70 -3.67 10.16 26.29
C ALA A 70 -3.65 8.76 25.66
N LEU A 71 -2.90 8.61 24.57
CA LEU A 71 -2.65 7.32 23.91
C LEU A 71 -1.25 6.83 24.29
N VAL A 72 -1.16 5.64 24.88
CA VAL A 72 0.11 5.07 25.35
C VAL A 72 0.52 3.92 24.44
N LEU A 73 1.71 4.00 23.86
CA LEU A 73 2.28 2.95 23.02
C LEU A 73 3.63 2.49 23.59
N ARG A 74 4.05 1.28 23.24
CA ARG A 74 5.42 0.83 23.46
C ARG A 74 6.36 1.71 22.63
N GLY A 75 7.56 2.00 23.16
CA GLY A 75 8.44 3.02 22.60
C GLY A 75 8.81 2.80 21.13
N ASP A 76 9.03 1.55 20.75
CA ASP A 76 9.36 1.09 19.40
C ASP A 76 8.18 1.14 18.41
N HIS A 77 6.94 1.09 18.88
CA HIS A 77 5.76 1.03 18.02
C HIS A 77 5.23 2.38 17.59
N GLN A 78 4.71 2.54 16.38
CA GLN A 78 4.10 3.80 15.91
C GLN A 78 2.57 3.78 15.99
N LEU A 79 1.96 4.95 16.27
CA LEU A 79 0.51 5.10 16.27
C LEU A 79 -0.07 4.87 14.86
N ASN A 80 -1.16 4.12 14.80
CA ASN A 80 -2.04 4.06 13.64
C ASN A 80 -3.19 5.06 13.83
N PRO A 81 -3.19 6.19 13.09
CA PRO A 81 -4.21 7.22 13.28
C PRO A 81 -5.61 6.72 12.91
N ILE A 82 -5.73 5.87 11.89
CA ILE A 82 -7.02 5.34 11.43
C ILE A 82 -7.65 4.40 12.46
N LYS A 83 -6.84 3.64 13.21
CA LYS A 83 -7.34 2.87 14.35
C LYS A 83 -7.78 3.79 15.49
N ALA A 84 -6.98 4.80 15.81
CA ALA A 84 -7.33 5.77 16.86
C ALA A 84 -8.65 6.50 16.58
N GLU A 85 -8.88 6.97 15.35
CA GLU A 85 -10.13 7.66 14.95
C GLU A 85 -11.40 6.80 15.11
N LYS A 86 -11.27 5.47 15.21
CA LYS A 86 -12.40 4.55 15.37
C LYS A 86 -12.74 4.25 16.82
N ILE A 87 -11.95 4.77 17.75
CA ILE A 87 -12.14 4.54 19.18
C ILE A 87 -13.05 5.64 19.72
N GLU A 88 -14.18 5.21 20.30
CA GLU A 88 -15.12 6.11 21.00
C GLU A 88 -14.39 7.00 22.01
N GLY A 89 -14.67 8.30 21.94
CA GLY A 89 -14.06 9.32 22.77
C GLY A 89 -12.83 9.99 22.14
N ILE A 90 -12.38 9.57 20.95
CA ILE A 90 -11.31 10.22 20.18
C ILE A 90 -11.93 11.02 19.02
N ALA A 91 -11.42 12.24 18.79
CA ALA A 91 -11.83 13.05 17.65
C ALA A 91 -11.55 12.35 16.30
N ALA A 92 -12.51 12.41 15.39
CA ALA A 92 -12.35 12.02 13.99
C ALA A 92 -12.71 13.21 13.07
N PRO A 93 -11.75 13.80 12.33
CA PRO A 93 -10.37 13.35 12.12
C PRO A 93 -9.47 13.50 13.35
N LEU A 94 -8.44 12.66 13.46
CA LEU A 94 -7.50 12.68 14.57
C LEU A 94 -6.73 13.99 14.59
N ARG A 95 -6.68 14.61 15.76
CA ARG A 95 -5.88 15.80 16.02
C ARG A 95 -4.93 15.54 17.18
N LEU A 96 -3.63 15.68 16.95
CA LEU A 96 -2.67 15.72 18.04
C LEU A 96 -2.83 17.03 18.84
N ALA A 97 -2.62 16.96 20.15
CA ALA A 97 -2.56 18.15 20.98
C ALA A 97 -1.41 19.06 20.54
N SER A 98 -1.54 20.37 20.75
CA SER A 98 -0.43 21.32 20.67
C SER A 98 0.47 21.21 21.90
N GLU A 99 1.68 21.78 21.83
CA GLU A 99 2.57 21.83 23.00
C GLU A 99 1.97 22.67 24.14
N GLU A 100 1.20 23.72 23.80
CA GLU A 100 0.49 24.55 24.77
C GLU A 100 -0.59 23.75 25.52
N GLU A 101 -1.40 22.99 24.77
CA GLU A 101 -2.40 22.07 25.33
C GLU A 101 -1.74 21.01 26.23
N ALA A 102 -0.61 20.45 25.79
CA ALA A 102 0.14 19.44 26.54
C ALA A 102 0.70 20.00 27.85
N ARG A 103 1.29 21.20 27.82
CA ARG A 103 1.81 21.87 29.03
C ARG A 103 0.70 22.24 30.00
N ALA A 104 -0.43 22.75 29.50
CA ALA A 104 -1.58 23.09 30.33
C ALA A 104 -2.18 21.87 31.02
N THR A 105 -2.14 20.70 30.37
CA THR A 105 -2.77 19.47 30.86
C THR A 105 -1.84 18.61 31.71
N CYS A 106 -0.58 18.49 31.32
CA CYS A 106 0.38 17.57 31.90
C CYS A 106 1.53 18.26 32.64
N GLY A 107 1.68 19.57 32.54
CA GLY A 107 2.77 20.32 33.18
C GLY A 107 4.13 20.23 32.47
N ALA A 108 4.21 19.56 31.32
CA ALA A 108 5.44 19.39 30.53
C ALA A 108 5.20 19.45 29.02
N GLY A 109 6.27 19.70 28.26
CA GLY A 109 6.26 19.62 26.80
C GLY A 109 6.43 18.19 26.28
N PHE A 110 6.38 18.06 24.95
CA PHE A 110 6.66 16.78 24.30
C PHE A 110 8.07 16.28 24.62
N GLY A 111 8.20 14.96 24.78
CA GLY A 111 9.45 14.31 25.18
C GLY A 111 9.58 14.05 26.68
N SER A 112 8.71 14.60 27.52
CA SER A 112 8.67 14.29 28.95
C SER A 112 7.27 13.92 29.45
N LEU A 113 6.36 13.61 28.53
CA LEU A 113 5.00 13.16 28.83
C LEU A 113 4.96 11.66 29.16
N GLY A 114 4.21 11.29 30.18
CA GLY A 114 3.98 9.90 30.57
C GLY A 114 2.59 9.68 31.14
N PRO A 115 2.16 8.42 31.30
CA PRO A 115 0.80 8.11 31.75
C PRO A 115 0.61 8.24 33.28
N VAL A 116 1.69 8.33 34.06
CA VAL A 116 1.62 8.39 35.53
C VAL A 116 1.09 9.76 35.98
N GLY A 117 0.01 9.75 36.78
CA GLY A 117 -0.56 10.97 37.37
C GLY A 117 -1.33 11.86 36.39
N LEU A 118 -1.78 11.32 35.24
CA LEU A 118 -2.66 12.05 34.33
C LEU A 118 -4.11 12.01 34.80
N ASP A 119 -4.78 13.17 34.80
CA ASP A 119 -6.20 13.32 35.14
C ASP A 119 -7.14 13.29 33.91
N ILE A 120 -6.61 12.90 32.74
CA ILE A 120 -7.35 12.75 31.49
C ILE A 120 -7.53 11.26 31.13
N PRO A 121 -8.51 10.91 30.27
CA PRO A 121 -8.66 9.52 29.81
C PRO A 121 -7.37 8.98 29.19
N VAL A 122 -6.97 7.78 29.62
CA VAL A 122 -5.79 7.06 29.11
C VAL A 122 -6.23 5.80 28.39
N ILE A 123 -5.78 5.65 27.14
CA ILE A 123 -5.99 4.47 26.30
C ILE A 123 -4.63 3.88 25.95
N VAL A 124 -4.44 2.60 26.21
CA VAL A 124 -3.15 1.91 26.17
C VAL A 124 -3.16 0.89 25.03
N ASP A 125 -2.12 0.89 24.20
CA ASP A 125 -1.92 -0.14 23.18
C ASP A 125 -1.75 -1.51 23.85
N ARG A 126 -2.32 -2.55 23.24
CA ARG A 126 -2.19 -3.94 23.71
C ARG A 126 -0.74 -4.33 24.06
N SER A 127 0.25 -3.86 23.31
CA SER A 127 1.66 -4.17 23.59
C SER A 127 2.22 -3.40 24.77
N ALA A 128 1.78 -2.15 24.96
CA ALA A 128 2.17 -1.33 26.12
C ALA A 128 1.56 -1.84 27.42
N ALA A 129 0.34 -2.38 27.36
CA ALA A 129 -0.35 -2.99 28.50
C ALA A 129 0.40 -4.18 29.11
N CYS A 130 1.24 -4.84 28.30
CA CYS A 130 2.09 -5.97 28.72
C CYS A 130 3.44 -5.56 29.30
N LEU A 131 3.77 -4.26 29.36
CA LEU A 131 5.03 -3.78 29.93
C LEU A 131 5.07 -3.95 31.46
N ALA A 132 6.27 -4.16 31.97
CA ALA A 132 6.61 -4.09 33.39
C ALA A 132 7.97 -3.38 33.51
N ASP A 133 8.20 -2.74 34.65
CA ASP A 133 9.42 -1.97 34.95
C ASP A 133 9.82 -0.96 33.85
N PHE A 134 8.85 -0.39 33.16
CA PHE A 134 9.09 0.40 31.96
C PHE A 134 9.53 1.83 32.27
N SER A 135 10.11 2.49 31.26
CA SER A 135 10.44 3.92 31.32
C SER A 135 9.41 4.76 30.57
N CYS A 136 9.03 5.91 31.12
CA CYS A 136 8.15 6.88 30.45
C CYS A 136 8.47 8.31 30.91
N GLY A 137 7.90 9.34 30.26
CA GLY A 137 8.05 10.71 30.74
C GLY A 137 7.48 10.91 32.15
N ALA A 138 8.04 11.86 32.90
CA ALA A 138 7.62 12.14 34.28
C ALA A 138 6.53 13.23 34.41
N ASN A 139 5.98 13.71 33.29
CA ASN A 139 5.10 14.88 33.25
C ASN A 139 5.73 16.15 33.86
N ARG A 140 7.06 16.24 33.73
CA ARG A 140 7.88 17.40 34.07
C ARG A 140 9.03 17.47 33.08
N ASP A 141 9.29 18.66 32.54
CA ASP A 141 10.35 18.85 31.55
C ASP A 141 11.69 18.27 32.04
N ASP A 142 12.43 17.67 31.11
CA ASP A 142 13.76 17.11 31.34
C ASP A 142 13.81 15.98 32.39
N ALA A 143 12.71 15.25 32.57
CA ALA A 143 12.66 14.11 33.48
C ALA A 143 11.83 12.94 32.95
N HIS A 144 12.28 11.73 33.31
CA HIS A 144 11.61 10.47 33.05
C HIS A 144 11.46 9.65 34.32
N LEU A 145 10.46 8.78 34.34
CA LEU A 145 10.30 7.72 35.33
C LEU A 145 10.87 6.42 34.77
N THR A 146 11.47 5.61 35.63
CA THR A 146 11.94 4.26 35.32
C THR A 146 11.37 3.27 36.34
N GLY A 147 11.33 1.99 35.96
CA GLY A 147 10.77 0.96 36.84
C GLY A 147 9.26 1.08 37.02
N VAL A 148 8.55 1.76 36.12
CA VAL A 148 7.10 1.98 36.21
C VAL A 148 6.35 0.66 36.00
N ASN A 149 5.34 0.40 36.82
CA ASN A 149 4.49 -0.77 36.73
C ASN A 149 3.00 -0.39 36.80
N TRP A 150 2.25 -0.92 35.84
CA TRP A 150 0.79 -0.92 35.88
C TRP A 150 0.26 -1.54 37.18
N GLU A 151 -0.90 -1.07 37.63
CA GLU A 151 -1.57 -1.33 38.93
C GLU A 151 -0.82 -0.83 40.17
N ARG A 152 0.52 -0.92 40.20
CA ARG A 152 1.32 -0.44 41.33
C ARG A 152 1.43 1.09 41.34
N ASP A 153 1.81 1.66 40.21
CA ASP A 153 2.11 3.11 40.10
C ASP A 153 0.99 3.87 39.37
N LEU A 154 0.20 3.18 38.55
CA LEU A 154 -0.93 3.72 37.80
C LEU A 154 -1.89 2.59 37.37
N PRO A 155 -3.22 2.81 37.35
CA PRO A 155 -4.17 1.78 36.91
C PRO A 155 -3.99 1.44 35.42
N LEU A 156 -4.17 0.17 35.04
CA LEU A 156 -4.27 -0.19 33.63
C LEU A 156 -5.64 0.27 33.10
N GLY A 157 -5.62 1.34 32.29
CA GLY A 157 -6.82 1.93 31.70
C GLY A 157 -7.45 1.08 30.59
N ARG A 158 -8.14 1.75 29.65
CA ARG A 158 -8.74 1.10 28.48
C ARG A 158 -7.63 0.56 27.56
N VAL A 159 -7.70 -0.72 27.16
CA VAL A 159 -6.71 -1.34 26.27
C VAL A 159 -7.31 -1.51 24.87
N GLU A 160 -6.64 -0.96 23.86
CA GLU A 160 -7.09 -0.96 22.47
C GLU A 160 -5.95 -1.31 21.49
N ASP A 161 -6.29 -1.65 20.25
CA ASP A 161 -5.31 -1.76 19.16
C ASP A 161 -5.00 -0.36 18.61
N LEU A 162 -3.86 0.22 19.01
CA LEU A 162 -3.48 1.59 18.63
C LEU A 162 -2.35 1.61 17.61
N ARG A 163 -1.51 0.58 17.59
CA ARG A 163 -0.26 0.62 16.80
C ARG A 163 -0.44 0.21 15.34
N ARG A 164 0.52 0.62 14.52
CA ARG A 164 0.76 0.00 13.22
C ARG A 164 1.37 -1.38 13.44
N VAL A 165 1.01 -2.32 12.57
CA VAL A 165 1.70 -3.61 12.48
C VAL A 165 3.09 -3.42 11.87
N GLU A 166 4.01 -4.29 12.24
CA GLU A 166 5.36 -4.35 11.70
C GLU A 166 5.58 -5.66 10.95
N GLU A 167 6.56 -5.68 10.05
CA GLU A 167 6.92 -6.91 9.35
C GLU A 167 7.39 -7.96 10.36
N GLY A 168 6.83 -9.17 10.25
CA GLY A 168 7.09 -10.26 11.18
C GLY A 168 6.10 -10.35 12.36
N ASP A 169 5.20 -9.39 12.55
CA ASP A 169 4.12 -9.52 13.55
C ASP A 169 3.28 -10.80 13.33
N PRO A 170 2.72 -11.40 14.38
CA PRO A 170 1.86 -12.56 14.23
C PRO A 170 0.59 -12.19 13.45
N SER A 171 0.20 -13.08 12.53
CA SER A 171 -0.98 -12.86 11.70
C SER A 171 -2.28 -12.97 12.52
N PRO A 172 -3.26 -12.06 12.38
CA PRO A 172 -4.55 -12.13 13.06
C PRO A 172 -5.40 -13.36 12.74
N ASP A 173 -5.14 -14.03 11.61
CA ASP A 173 -5.79 -15.31 11.26
C ASP A 173 -5.16 -16.52 11.97
N GLY A 174 -4.16 -16.32 12.83
CA GLY A 174 -3.46 -17.37 13.55
C GLY A 174 -2.49 -18.18 12.70
N ALA A 175 -2.34 -17.87 11.42
CA ALA A 175 -1.46 -18.57 10.49
C ALA A 175 -0.30 -17.66 10.08
N GLY A 176 0.89 -17.92 10.62
CA GLY A 176 2.13 -17.29 10.16
C GLY A 176 2.36 -15.87 10.66
N ARG A 177 3.15 -15.12 9.86
CA ARG A 177 3.58 -13.76 10.17
C ARG A 177 3.18 -12.79 9.05
N LEU A 178 3.03 -11.53 9.42
CA LEU A 178 2.71 -10.45 8.51
C LEU A 178 3.92 -10.10 7.64
N GLN A 179 3.70 -10.02 6.34
CA GLN A 179 4.63 -9.46 5.36
C GLN A 179 4.06 -8.13 4.88
N ILE A 180 4.90 -7.11 4.80
CA ILE A 180 4.48 -5.79 4.32
C ILE A 180 4.94 -5.63 2.87
N LYS A 181 3.98 -5.41 1.97
CA LYS A 181 4.23 -5.18 0.55
C LYS A 181 3.67 -3.81 0.16
N ARG A 182 4.31 -3.18 -0.84
CA ARG A 182 3.77 -1.98 -1.46
C ARG A 182 2.76 -2.38 -2.53
N GLY A 183 1.63 -1.69 -2.56
CA GLY A 183 0.58 -1.89 -3.54
C GLY A 183 0.03 -0.57 -4.04
N ILE A 184 -0.43 -0.55 -5.29
CA ILE A 184 -1.20 0.55 -5.85
C ILE A 184 -2.67 0.15 -5.77
N GLU A 185 -3.47 0.91 -5.03
CA GLU A 185 -4.90 0.66 -4.95
C GLU A 185 -5.56 0.97 -6.30
N VAL A 186 -5.96 -0.07 -7.04
CA VAL A 186 -6.65 0.07 -8.35
C VAL A 186 -8.17 0.00 -8.25
N GLY A 187 -8.70 -0.41 -7.09
CA GLY A 187 -10.13 -0.41 -6.82
C GLY A 187 -10.43 -0.60 -5.35
N HIS A 188 -11.66 -0.23 -4.97
CA HIS A 188 -12.14 -0.27 -3.60
C HIS A 188 -13.64 -0.59 -3.59
N ILE A 189 -14.07 -1.41 -2.64
CA ILE A 189 -15.47 -1.74 -2.40
C ILE A 189 -15.85 -1.31 -0.98
N PHE A 190 -17.00 -0.66 -0.83
CA PHE A 190 -17.48 -0.21 0.48
C PHE A 190 -18.92 -0.66 0.73
N GLN A 191 -19.18 -1.13 1.94
CA GLN A 191 -20.52 -1.23 2.49
C GLN A 191 -20.86 0.11 3.15
N LEU A 192 -21.60 0.96 2.45
CA LEU A 192 -21.94 2.31 2.91
C LEU A 192 -23.06 2.30 3.96
N GLY A 193 -23.78 1.19 4.08
CA GLY A 193 -24.94 1.07 4.95
C GLY A 193 -26.02 2.07 4.53
N THR A 194 -26.52 2.84 5.50
CA THR A 194 -27.60 3.80 5.28
C THR A 194 -27.15 5.27 5.30
N LYS A 195 -25.84 5.53 5.41
CA LYS A 195 -25.26 6.88 5.59
C LYS A 195 -25.82 7.94 4.63
N TYR A 196 -25.86 7.62 3.33
CA TYR A 196 -26.32 8.57 2.30
C TYR A 196 -27.84 8.54 2.14
N SER A 197 -28.42 7.35 2.15
CA SER A 197 -29.86 7.16 1.98
C SER A 197 -30.67 7.80 3.12
N GLU A 198 -30.18 7.80 4.35
CA GLU A 198 -30.82 8.51 5.47
C GLU A 198 -30.78 10.02 5.26
N ALA A 199 -29.59 10.57 4.98
CA ALA A 199 -29.38 12.00 4.76
C ALA A 199 -30.20 12.54 3.58
N MET A 200 -30.39 11.73 2.53
CA MET A 200 -31.13 12.11 1.32
C MET A 200 -32.61 11.69 1.34
N GLY A 201 -33.08 11.00 2.37
CA GLY A 201 -34.45 10.49 2.46
C GLY A 201 -34.79 9.41 1.41
N ALA A 202 -33.81 8.65 0.96
CA ALA A 202 -33.96 7.63 -0.08
C ALA A 202 -34.51 6.32 0.51
N LYS A 203 -35.83 6.12 0.39
CA LYS A 203 -36.57 5.01 1.01
C LYS A 203 -37.42 4.23 0.00
N VAL A 204 -37.72 2.97 0.32
CA VAL A 204 -38.55 2.05 -0.47
C VAL A 204 -39.49 1.26 0.43
N LEU A 205 -40.58 0.72 -0.11
CA LEU A 205 -41.41 -0.23 0.62
C LEU A 205 -40.76 -1.63 0.58
N ASP A 206 -40.67 -2.27 1.73
CA ASP A 206 -40.28 -3.69 1.82
C ASP A 206 -41.45 -4.61 1.46
N GLU A 207 -41.22 -5.93 1.51
CA GLU A 207 -42.22 -6.96 1.23
C GLU A 207 -43.44 -6.92 2.16
N THR A 208 -43.33 -6.27 3.33
CA THR A 208 -44.43 -6.09 4.30
C THR A 208 -45.14 -4.74 4.14
N GLY A 209 -44.74 -3.93 3.16
CA GLY A 209 -45.27 -2.59 2.93
C GLY A 209 -44.72 -1.54 3.91
N ARG A 210 -43.63 -1.83 4.63
CA ARG A 210 -42.99 -0.85 5.52
C ARG A 210 -41.97 -0.02 4.76
N ASN A 211 -41.90 1.25 5.12
CA ASN A 211 -40.96 2.18 4.51
C ASN A 211 -39.57 1.99 5.13
N ILE A 212 -38.63 1.42 4.37
CA ILE A 212 -37.25 1.14 4.79
C ILE A 212 -36.27 2.05 4.07
N THR A 213 -35.21 2.44 4.78
CA THR A 213 -34.09 3.16 4.17
C THR A 213 -33.23 2.20 3.36
N MET A 214 -32.84 2.58 2.15
CA MET A 214 -32.07 1.70 1.26
C MET A 214 -30.67 1.42 1.81
N ILE A 215 -30.26 0.15 1.85
CA ILE A 215 -28.88 -0.23 2.15
C ILE A 215 -28.04 -0.04 0.89
N MET A 216 -26.90 0.64 1.01
CA MET A 216 -26.05 1.00 -0.12
C MET A 216 -24.68 0.31 -0.06
N GLY A 217 -24.19 -0.08 -1.24
CA GLY A 217 -22.80 -0.43 -1.48
C GLY A 217 -22.25 0.41 -2.64
N CYS A 218 -20.95 0.68 -2.64
CA CYS A 218 -20.29 1.31 -3.78
C CYS A 218 -19.02 0.57 -4.17
N TYR A 219 -18.71 0.62 -5.46
CA TYR A 219 -17.61 -0.11 -6.08
C TYR A 219 -16.90 0.83 -7.03
N GLY A 220 -15.63 1.10 -6.76
CA GLY A 220 -14.81 2.00 -7.54
C GLY A 220 -13.62 1.28 -8.14
N ILE A 221 -13.35 1.55 -9.42
CA ILE A 221 -12.13 1.10 -10.11
C ILE A 221 -11.49 2.32 -10.77
N GLY A 222 -10.21 2.54 -10.50
CA GLY A 222 -9.43 3.61 -11.11
C GLY A 222 -8.98 3.21 -12.51
N VAL A 223 -9.84 3.38 -13.52
CA VAL A 223 -9.55 2.94 -14.90
C VAL A 223 -8.21 3.48 -15.42
N SER A 224 -7.97 4.79 -15.32
CA SER A 224 -6.68 5.37 -15.74
C SER A 224 -5.51 4.91 -14.87
N ARG A 225 -5.76 4.60 -13.59
CA ARG A 225 -4.74 4.12 -12.66
C ARG A 225 -4.33 2.68 -12.96
N ILE A 226 -5.25 1.84 -13.44
CA ILE A 226 -4.93 0.46 -13.87
C ILE A 226 -3.88 0.46 -14.98
N VAL A 227 -3.99 1.38 -15.94
CA VAL A 227 -3.01 1.49 -17.03
C VAL A 227 -1.60 1.75 -16.48
N ALA A 228 -1.46 2.74 -15.59
CA ALA A 228 -0.18 3.03 -14.95
C ALA A 228 0.32 1.87 -14.07
N ALA A 229 -0.57 1.25 -13.27
CA ALA A 229 -0.23 0.13 -12.41
C ALA A 229 0.26 -1.09 -13.21
N ALA A 230 -0.33 -1.34 -14.39
CA ALA A 230 0.11 -2.41 -15.28
C ALA A 230 1.54 -2.16 -15.81
N ILE A 231 1.88 -0.91 -16.14
CA ILE A 231 3.24 -0.53 -16.56
C ILE A 231 4.24 -0.63 -15.40
N GLU A 232 3.89 -0.13 -14.21
CA GLU A 232 4.72 -0.23 -13.01
C GLU A 232 5.10 -1.68 -12.69
N GLN A 233 4.15 -2.61 -12.85
CA GLN A 233 4.40 -4.03 -12.64
C GLN A 233 5.11 -4.72 -13.82
N ASN A 234 4.95 -4.21 -15.04
CA ASN A 234 5.42 -4.87 -16.27
C ASN A 234 6.15 -3.90 -17.22
N HIS A 235 7.42 -3.66 -16.93
CA HIS A 235 8.34 -2.94 -17.81
C HIS A 235 9.74 -3.56 -17.75
N ASP A 236 10.57 -3.24 -18.74
CA ASP A 236 12.00 -3.55 -18.74
C ASP A 236 12.80 -2.31 -19.22
N GLU A 237 14.12 -2.45 -19.33
CA GLU A 237 15.01 -1.37 -19.80
C GLU A 237 14.67 -0.84 -21.22
N ARG A 238 13.91 -1.61 -22.01
CA ARG A 238 13.49 -1.26 -23.37
C ARG A 238 12.11 -0.60 -23.41
N GLY A 239 11.36 -0.59 -22.31
CA GLY A 239 10.06 0.09 -22.20
C GLY A 239 8.94 -0.78 -21.66
N ILE A 240 7.72 -0.52 -22.12
CA ILE A 240 6.50 -1.15 -21.58
C ILE A 240 6.42 -2.62 -22.00
N VAL A 241 5.89 -3.47 -21.11
CA VAL A 241 5.58 -4.88 -21.41
C VAL A 241 4.13 -5.17 -21.05
N TRP A 242 3.21 -4.92 -21.97
CA TRP A 242 1.78 -5.07 -21.70
C TRP A 242 1.36 -6.51 -21.36
N PRO A 243 0.40 -6.70 -20.44
CA PRO A 243 -0.49 -7.85 -20.48
C PRO A 243 -1.20 -7.91 -21.84
N ALA A 244 -1.41 -9.13 -22.37
CA ALA A 244 -1.97 -9.30 -23.73
C ALA A 244 -3.29 -8.55 -23.95
N SER A 245 -4.17 -8.52 -22.94
CA SER A 245 -5.47 -7.85 -22.98
C SER A 245 -5.41 -6.31 -22.90
N MET A 246 -4.24 -5.73 -22.66
CA MET A 246 -4.04 -4.28 -22.50
C MET A 246 -3.12 -3.67 -23.56
N ALA A 247 -2.51 -4.51 -24.40
CA ALA A 247 -1.63 -4.03 -25.45
C ALA A 247 -2.42 -3.15 -26.44
N PRO A 248 -1.88 -1.99 -26.86
CA PRO A 248 -2.59 -1.08 -27.78
C PRO A 248 -2.78 -1.69 -29.16
N PHE A 249 -1.89 -2.60 -29.55
CA PHE A 249 -1.96 -3.47 -30.71
C PHE A 249 -1.39 -4.82 -30.32
N GLN A 250 -1.85 -5.89 -30.95
CA GLN A 250 -1.32 -7.22 -30.72
C GLN A 250 0.00 -7.44 -31.48
N LEU A 251 0.13 -6.85 -32.68
CA LEU A 251 1.25 -7.07 -33.59
C LEU A 251 1.72 -5.78 -34.25
N ALA A 252 3.04 -5.61 -34.39
CA ALA A 252 3.66 -4.58 -35.20
C ALA A 252 4.31 -5.19 -36.46
N ILE A 253 3.99 -4.66 -37.64
CA ILE A 253 4.68 -4.97 -38.90
C ILE A 253 5.63 -3.83 -39.22
N ILE A 254 6.92 -4.15 -39.39
CA ILE A 254 7.98 -3.20 -39.71
C ILE A 254 8.56 -3.53 -41.09
N PRO A 255 8.03 -2.92 -42.15
CA PRO A 255 8.63 -3.05 -43.47
C PRO A 255 9.86 -2.13 -43.59
N LEU A 256 11.00 -2.71 -43.98
CA LEU A 256 12.25 -2.01 -44.17
C LEU A 256 12.35 -1.48 -45.60
N ASN A 257 12.58 -0.17 -45.77
CA ASN A 257 12.73 0.49 -47.07
C ASN A 257 11.54 0.27 -48.04
N MET A 258 10.30 0.12 -47.55
CA MET A 258 9.12 -0.10 -48.41
C MET A 258 8.94 0.97 -49.50
N GLN A 259 9.43 2.19 -49.27
CA GLN A 259 9.36 3.30 -50.22
C GLN A 259 10.26 3.06 -51.46
N LYS A 260 11.23 2.16 -51.35
CA LYS A 260 12.21 1.83 -52.40
C LYS A 260 12.10 0.37 -52.88
N SER A 261 11.45 -0.50 -52.10
CA SER A 261 11.28 -1.91 -52.42
C SER A 261 9.80 -2.25 -52.61
N PRO A 262 9.33 -2.34 -53.87
CA PRO A 262 7.95 -2.73 -54.17
C PRO A 262 7.59 -4.12 -53.63
N GLU A 263 8.55 -5.04 -53.57
CA GLU A 263 8.37 -6.39 -53.05
C GLU A 263 8.09 -6.38 -51.54
N VAL A 264 8.87 -5.59 -50.77
CA VAL A 264 8.62 -5.40 -49.33
C VAL A 264 7.27 -4.72 -49.09
N ALA A 265 6.95 -3.68 -49.88
CA ALA A 265 5.67 -2.98 -49.77
C ALA A 265 4.47 -3.92 -50.00
N SER A 266 4.46 -4.66 -51.12
CA SER A 266 3.40 -5.63 -51.45
C SER A 266 3.26 -6.69 -50.35
N CYS A 267 4.37 -7.27 -49.90
CA CYS A 267 4.34 -8.30 -48.86
C CYS A 267 3.80 -7.76 -47.53
N ALA A 268 4.15 -6.54 -47.14
CA ALA A 268 3.68 -5.92 -45.91
C ALA A 268 2.19 -5.59 -45.96
N GLU A 269 1.73 -5.00 -47.07
CA GLU A 269 0.32 -4.64 -47.29
C GLU A 269 -0.59 -5.89 -47.36
N GLU A 270 -0.15 -6.94 -48.06
CA GLU A 270 -0.86 -8.23 -48.11
C GLU A 270 -0.99 -8.86 -46.73
N LEU A 271 0.11 -8.91 -45.97
CA LEU A 271 0.11 -9.49 -44.62
C LEU A 271 -0.75 -8.67 -43.65
N TYR A 272 -0.64 -7.34 -43.70
CA TYR A 272 -1.45 -6.42 -42.93
C TYR A 272 -2.95 -6.64 -43.19
N ALA A 273 -3.36 -6.68 -44.46
CA ALA A 273 -4.75 -6.94 -44.83
C ALA A 273 -5.25 -8.31 -44.38
N ALA A 274 -4.43 -9.36 -44.53
CA ALA A 274 -4.78 -10.72 -44.10
C ALA A 274 -4.97 -10.82 -42.57
N LEU A 275 -4.15 -10.13 -41.79
CA LEU A 275 -4.24 -10.13 -40.34
C LEU A 275 -5.43 -9.31 -39.82
N LEU A 276 -5.70 -8.15 -40.42
CA LEU A 276 -6.91 -7.39 -40.12
C LEU A 276 -8.17 -8.20 -40.45
N ALA A 277 -8.18 -8.92 -41.59
CA ALA A 277 -9.29 -9.81 -41.95
C ALA A 277 -9.45 -10.99 -40.98
N ALA A 278 -8.37 -11.38 -40.28
CA ALA A 278 -8.39 -12.36 -39.21
C ALA A 278 -8.75 -11.77 -37.82
N GLY A 279 -9.04 -10.48 -37.74
CA GLY A 279 -9.43 -9.79 -36.51
C GLY A 279 -8.27 -9.45 -35.57
N VAL A 280 -7.04 -9.45 -36.07
CA VAL A 280 -5.86 -9.07 -35.29
C VAL A 280 -5.70 -7.56 -35.30
N ASP A 281 -5.47 -6.96 -34.14
CA ASP A 281 -5.14 -5.53 -34.04
C ASP A 281 -3.66 -5.32 -34.41
N VAL A 282 -3.43 -4.79 -35.61
CA VAL A 282 -2.08 -4.63 -36.20
C VAL A 282 -1.71 -3.16 -36.35
N LEU A 283 -0.50 -2.82 -35.94
CA LEU A 283 0.16 -1.57 -36.30
C LEU A 283 1.16 -1.83 -37.42
N MET A 284 1.08 -1.10 -38.53
CA MET A 284 2.13 -1.09 -39.55
C MET A 284 2.97 0.18 -39.41
N ASP A 285 4.27 0.05 -39.16
CA ASP A 285 5.20 1.18 -39.12
C ASP A 285 5.72 1.48 -40.53
N ASP A 286 4.92 2.22 -41.31
CA ASP A 286 5.18 2.60 -42.71
C ASP A 286 6.03 3.88 -42.85
N ARG A 287 6.49 4.44 -41.72
CA ARG A 287 7.31 5.67 -41.69
C ARG A 287 8.60 5.50 -42.49
N ASN A 288 9.08 6.58 -43.09
CA ASN A 288 10.39 6.60 -43.76
C ASN A 288 11.51 6.88 -42.74
N GLU A 289 11.71 5.95 -41.81
CA GLU A 289 12.67 6.05 -40.72
C GLU A 289 13.68 4.90 -40.67
N ARG A 290 14.79 5.12 -39.98
CA ARG A 290 15.85 4.11 -39.85
C ARG A 290 15.35 2.89 -39.05
N PRO A 291 15.77 1.65 -39.41
CA PRO A 291 15.30 0.43 -38.73
C PRO A 291 15.47 0.47 -37.20
N GLY A 292 16.63 0.96 -36.74
CA GLY A 292 16.91 1.07 -35.30
C GLY A 292 15.93 1.97 -34.54
N VAL A 293 15.43 3.05 -35.17
CA VAL A 293 14.43 3.94 -34.56
C VAL A 293 13.09 3.22 -34.48
N LYS A 294 12.67 2.57 -35.58
CA LYS A 294 11.42 1.78 -35.61
C LYS A 294 11.43 0.68 -34.55
N PHE A 295 12.54 -0.04 -34.41
CA PHE A 295 12.67 -1.10 -33.41
C PHE A 295 12.58 -0.57 -31.98
N ALA A 296 13.29 0.52 -31.68
CA ALA A 296 13.23 1.16 -30.37
C ALA A 296 11.83 1.67 -30.04
N ASP A 297 11.13 2.30 -30.99
CA ASP A 297 9.76 2.78 -30.80
C ASP A 297 8.79 1.63 -30.50
N MET A 298 8.84 0.53 -31.27
CA MET A 298 7.94 -0.61 -31.05
C MET A 298 8.23 -1.34 -29.73
N GLU A 299 9.49 -1.40 -29.32
CA GLU A 299 9.89 -1.95 -28.02
C GLU A 299 9.44 -1.03 -26.86
N LEU A 300 9.55 0.29 -27.04
CA LEU A 300 9.12 1.27 -26.05
C LEU A 300 7.60 1.26 -25.83
N VAL A 301 6.84 1.26 -26.93
CA VAL A 301 5.36 1.16 -26.91
C VAL A 301 4.90 -0.18 -26.34
N GLY A 302 5.72 -1.22 -26.47
CA GLY A 302 5.50 -2.51 -25.81
C GLY A 302 4.61 -3.48 -26.57
N ILE A 303 4.53 -3.36 -27.90
CA ILE A 303 3.67 -4.24 -28.72
C ILE A 303 4.17 -5.69 -28.62
N PRO A 304 3.33 -6.67 -28.23
CA PRO A 304 3.76 -8.02 -27.85
C PRO A 304 4.48 -8.80 -28.95
N HIS A 305 4.08 -8.61 -30.21
CA HIS A 305 4.65 -9.31 -31.35
C HIS A 305 5.17 -8.30 -32.37
N ARG A 306 6.34 -8.59 -32.95
CA ARG A 306 6.96 -7.78 -34.00
C ARG A 306 7.34 -8.65 -35.17
N ILE A 307 6.99 -8.19 -36.36
CA ILE A 307 7.43 -8.75 -37.64
C ILE A 307 8.29 -7.72 -38.35
N VAL A 308 9.40 -8.18 -38.94
CA VAL A 308 10.27 -7.36 -39.77
C VAL A 308 10.33 -7.97 -41.17
N ILE A 309 10.03 -7.16 -42.17
CA ILE A 309 10.07 -7.54 -43.59
C ILE A 309 11.15 -6.71 -44.25
N GLY A 310 12.22 -7.36 -44.72
CA GLY A 310 13.32 -6.71 -45.42
C GLY A 310 13.80 -7.53 -46.61
N ASP A 311 14.41 -6.86 -47.58
CA ASP A 311 14.75 -7.43 -48.90
C ASP A 311 15.52 -8.75 -48.79
N ARG A 312 16.51 -8.83 -47.89
CA ARG A 312 17.36 -10.03 -47.74
C ARG A 312 16.57 -11.25 -47.30
N ALA A 313 15.78 -11.14 -46.24
CA ALA A 313 15.00 -12.27 -45.72
C ALA A 313 13.88 -12.63 -46.71
N LEU A 314 13.26 -11.62 -47.34
CA LEU A 314 12.18 -11.82 -48.29
C LEU A 314 12.65 -12.55 -49.56
N ALA A 315 13.86 -12.25 -50.05
CA ALA A 315 14.48 -12.96 -51.17
C ALA A 315 14.70 -14.45 -50.88
N ASP A 316 14.91 -14.81 -49.62
CA ASP A 316 15.02 -16.20 -49.14
C ASP A 316 13.64 -16.82 -48.81
N GLY A 317 12.54 -16.12 -49.10
CA GLY A 317 11.17 -16.59 -48.81
C GLY A 317 10.77 -16.48 -47.33
N LYS A 318 11.48 -15.69 -46.53
CA LYS A 318 11.35 -15.65 -45.06
C LYS A 318 10.96 -14.27 -44.53
N ILE A 319 10.40 -14.27 -43.34
CA ILE A 319 10.03 -13.09 -42.55
C ILE A 319 10.60 -13.23 -41.15
N GLU A 320 11.14 -12.15 -40.58
CA GLU A 320 11.68 -12.16 -39.22
C GLU A 320 10.57 -11.86 -38.21
N TYR A 321 10.47 -12.69 -37.17
CA TYR A 321 9.57 -12.53 -36.03
C TYR A 321 10.37 -12.35 -34.74
N LYS A 322 9.87 -11.50 -33.83
CA LYS A 322 10.36 -11.41 -32.46
C LYS A 322 9.22 -11.05 -31.50
N GLY A 323 9.06 -11.80 -30.41
CA GLY A 323 8.20 -11.40 -29.30
C GLY A 323 8.85 -10.30 -28.45
N ARG A 324 8.06 -9.43 -27.84
CA ARG A 324 8.54 -8.30 -27.01
C ARG A 324 9.44 -8.74 -25.85
N ARG A 325 9.21 -9.94 -25.33
CA ARG A 325 9.97 -10.56 -24.24
C ARG A 325 11.11 -11.46 -24.73
N ASP A 326 11.18 -11.75 -26.02
CA ASP A 326 12.18 -12.66 -26.57
C ASP A 326 13.57 -11.98 -26.63
N SER A 327 14.62 -12.77 -26.40
CA SER A 327 16.01 -12.32 -26.55
C SER A 327 16.41 -12.25 -28.02
N GLU A 328 16.07 -13.28 -28.79
CA GLU A 328 16.46 -13.48 -30.19
C GLU A 328 15.26 -13.40 -31.13
N SER A 329 15.53 -13.14 -32.42
CA SER A 329 14.52 -13.24 -33.46
C SER A 329 14.55 -14.59 -34.17
N LEU A 330 13.42 -14.94 -34.77
CA LEU A 330 13.22 -16.17 -35.52
C LEU A 330 12.93 -15.82 -36.98
N LEU A 331 13.55 -16.55 -37.90
CA LEU A 331 13.15 -16.50 -39.31
C LEU A 331 12.06 -17.55 -39.56
N VAL A 332 10.91 -17.09 -40.06
CA VAL A 332 9.74 -17.90 -40.34
C VAL A 332 9.50 -17.89 -41.84
N GLU A 333 9.14 -19.04 -42.42
CA GLU A 333 8.77 -19.11 -43.83
C GLU A 333 7.56 -18.21 -44.10
N ARG A 334 7.61 -17.41 -45.17
CA ARG A 334 6.54 -16.46 -45.52
C ARG A 334 5.18 -17.16 -45.67
N ALA A 335 5.18 -18.39 -46.18
CA ALA A 335 3.95 -19.17 -46.34
C ALA A 335 3.28 -19.52 -45.00
N ASP A 336 4.06 -19.67 -43.93
CA ASP A 336 3.60 -20.16 -42.63
C ASP A 336 3.35 -19.03 -41.62
N ILE A 337 3.72 -17.79 -41.96
CA ILE A 337 3.73 -16.65 -41.01
C ILE A 337 2.36 -16.40 -40.38
N LEU A 338 1.27 -16.55 -41.16
CA LEU A 338 -0.09 -16.27 -40.66
C LEU A 338 -0.50 -17.29 -39.59
N ASP A 339 -0.26 -18.57 -39.85
CA ASP A 339 -0.60 -19.65 -38.91
C ASP A 339 0.31 -19.62 -37.68
N PHE A 340 1.60 -19.27 -37.88
CA PHE A 340 2.55 -19.04 -36.81
C PHE A 340 2.09 -17.95 -35.83
N LEU A 341 1.51 -16.86 -36.33
CA LEU A 341 0.99 -15.76 -35.50
C LEU A 341 -0.30 -16.15 -34.80
N LYS A 342 -1.25 -16.78 -35.49
CA LYS A 342 -2.52 -17.24 -34.89
C LYS A 342 -2.31 -18.19 -33.71
N ALA A 343 -1.24 -18.97 -33.72
CA ALA A 343 -0.91 -19.87 -32.62
C ALA A 343 -0.34 -19.17 -31.37
N ARG A 344 0.01 -17.88 -31.46
CA ARG A 344 0.65 -17.09 -30.37
C ARG A 344 -0.22 -15.94 -29.85
N LEU A 345 -1.17 -15.49 -30.67
CA LEU A 345 -2.11 -14.42 -30.36
C LEU A 345 -3.26 -14.91 -29.46
#